data_AF-A0A1T4RCB4-F1
#
_entry.id   AF-A0A1T4RCB4-F1
#
_cell.length_a   1.000
_cell.length_b   1.000
_cell.length_c   1.000
_cell.angle_alpha   90.00
_cell.angle_beta   90.00
_cell.angle_gamma   90.00
#
_symmetry.space_group_name_H-M   'P 1'
#
loop_
_entity.id
_entity.type
_entity.pdbx_description
1 polymer ?
#
loop_
_entity_poly.entity_id
_entity_poly.type
_entity_poly.pdbx_seq_one_letter_code
_entity_poly.pdbx_strand_id
1 'polypeptide(L)' 'MTETPTAALHEFAPVMDKLRAEFADVHPETTVSRCVRAARSGLRDVTGKATPDLVERIARQHLHVLAAAFAEVGQSQTTR' A
#
# COMPACT_ATOMS: atom_id res chain seq x y z
N MET A 1 -20.84 17.87 1.01
CA MET A 1 -19.92 17.46 2.08
C MET A 1 -18.60 17.05 1.44
N THR A 2 -17.57 17.88 1.53
CA THR A 2 -16.25 17.61 0.94
C THR A 2 -15.36 16.97 2.00
N GLU A 3 -15.33 15.64 2.09
CA GLU A 3 -14.31 14.96 2.89
C GLU A 3 -12.95 15.25 2.26
N THR A 4 -12.15 16.07 2.93
CA THR A 4 -10.81 16.43 2.50
C THR A 4 -9.96 15.14 2.44
N PRO A 5 -9.38 14.75 1.30
CA PRO A 5 -8.65 13.49 1.13
C PRO A 5 -7.38 13.34 2.02
N THR A 6 -7.03 14.38 2.78
CA THR A 6 -5.91 14.42 3.73
C THR A 6 -6.27 13.94 5.14
N ALA A 7 -7.49 14.17 5.64
CA ALA A 7 -7.83 13.85 7.03
C ALA A 7 -7.80 12.33 7.29
N ALA A 8 -8.29 11.56 6.33
CA ALA A 8 -8.29 10.11 6.40
C ALA A 8 -6.98 9.46 5.94
N LEU A 9 -5.89 10.24 5.84
CA LEU A 9 -4.51 9.71 5.85
C LEU A 9 -3.89 9.86 7.24
N HIS A 10 -4.37 10.79 8.08
CA HIS A 10 -3.83 11.01 9.41
C HIS A 10 -4.07 9.79 10.32
N GLU A 11 -5.26 9.18 10.26
CA GLU A 11 -5.56 7.96 11.04
C GLU A 11 -4.66 6.76 10.65
N PHE A 12 -4.16 6.74 9.41
CA PHE A 12 -3.22 5.73 8.92
C PHE A 12 -1.78 6.24 8.88
N ALA A 13 -1.48 7.45 9.39
CA ALA A 13 -0.13 8.00 9.41
C ALA A 13 0.89 7.08 10.09
N PRO A 14 0.62 6.47 11.27
CA PRO A 14 1.58 5.54 11.88
C PRO A 14 1.77 4.26 11.07
N VAL A 15 0.73 3.80 10.38
CA VAL A 15 0.78 2.63 9.47
C VAL A 15 1.61 2.97 8.24
N MET A 16 1.39 4.15 7.66
CA MET A 16 2.11 4.64 6.50
C MET A 16 3.59 4.85 6.79
N ASP A 17 3.93 5.40 7.95
CA ASP A 17 5.32 5.61 8.37
C ASP A 17 6.06 4.28 8.51
N LYS A 18 5.46 3.28 9.19
CA LYS A 18 6.02 1.92 9.30
C LYS A 18 6.24 1.27 7.95
N LEU A 19 5.21 1.25 7.09
CA LEU A 19 5.30 0.65 5.76
C LEU A 19 6.32 1.39 4.89
N ARG A 20 6.38 2.71 5.00
CA ARG A 20 7.38 3.51 4.27
C ARG A 20 8.78 3.16 4.73
N ALA A 21 9.02 3.02 6.03
CA ALA A 21 10.34 2.64 6.56
C ALA A 21 10.73 1.21 6.18
N GLU A 22 9.81 0.24 6.29
CA GLU A 22 10.07 -1.16 5.90
C GLU A 22 10.36 -1.32 4.41
N PHE A 23 9.62 -0.61 3.57
CA PHE A 23 9.72 -0.75 2.12
C PHE A 23 10.52 0.37 1.45
N ALA A 24 11.18 1.26 2.20
CA ALA A 24 11.93 2.40 1.65
C ALA A 24 13.00 1.97 0.64
N ASP A 25 13.63 0.82 0.87
CA ASP A 25 14.67 0.24 0.03
C ASP A 25 14.08 -0.44 -1.23
N VAL A 26 12.84 -0.93 -1.15
CA VAL A 26 12.20 -1.74 -2.19
C VAL A 26 11.31 -0.88 -3.11
N HIS A 27 10.61 0.10 -2.52
CA HIS A 27 9.59 0.89 -3.20
C HIS A 27 9.64 2.35 -2.77
N PRO A 28 9.48 3.30 -3.71
CA PRO A 28 9.35 4.71 -3.36
C PRO A 28 8.05 4.95 -2.58
N GLU A 29 8.05 6.00 -1.76
CA GLU A 29 6.93 6.38 -0.89
C GLU A 29 5.62 6.60 -1.65
N THR A 30 5.72 7.02 -2.91
CA THR A 30 4.57 7.21 -3.81
C THR A 30 3.87 5.89 -4.11
N THR A 31 4.62 4.79 -4.25
CA THR A 31 4.09 3.43 -4.41
C THR A 31 3.44 2.96 -3.12
N VAL A 32 4.09 3.16 -1.97
CA VAL A 32 3.54 2.80 -0.64
C VAL A 32 2.22 3.54 -0.39
N SER A 33 2.19 4.84 -0.65
CA SER A 33 0.98 5.69 -0.52
C SER A 33 -0.16 5.24 -1.43
N ARG A 34 0.15 4.83 -2.67
CA ARG A 34 -0.85 4.28 -3.59
C ARG A 34 -1.40 2.94 -3.11
N CYS A 35 -0.54 2.04 -2.60
CA CYS A 35 -0.97 0.75 -2.03
C CYS A 35 -1.90 0.93 -0.84
N VAL A 36 -1.55 1.80 0.10
CA VAL A 36 -2.40 2.08 1.28
C VAL A 36 -3.75 2.67 0.86
N ARG A 37 -3.76 3.59 -0.12
CA ARG A 37 -5.00 4.18 -0.62
C ARG A 37 -5.89 3.14 -1.33
N ALA A 38 -5.27 2.25 -2.11
CA ALA A 38 -5.97 1.15 -2.78
C ALA A 38 -6.53 0.15 -1.75
N ALA A 39 -5.74 -0.27 -0.76
CA ALA A 39 -6.15 -1.16 0.32
C ALA A 39 -7.32 -0.59 1.12
N ARG A 40 -7.24 0.69 1.50
CA ARG A 40 -8.33 1.39 2.19
C ARG A 40 -9.60 1.45 1.35
N SER A 41 -9.48 1.74 0.05
CA SER A 41 -10.64 1.77 -0.85
C SER A 41 -11.27 0.40 -0.98
N GLY A 42 -10.47 -0.66 -1.18
CA GLY A 42 -10.96 -2.03 -1.30
C GLY A 42 -11.63 -2.53 -0.01
N LEU A 43 -11.06 -2.23 1.16
CA LEU A 43 -11.67 -2.59 2.44
C LEU A 43 -13.00 -1.85 2.69
N ARG A 44 -13.07 -0.57 2.33
CA ARG A 44 -14.32 0.19 2.46
C ARG A 44 -15.39 -0.32 1.49
N ASP A 45 -15.00 -0.75 0.30
CA ASP A 45 -15.90 -1.30 -0.71
C ASP A 45 -16.41 -2.70 -0.33
N VAL A 46 -15.52 -3.58 0.14
CA VAL A 46 -15.85 -4.99 0.47
C VAL A 46 -16.45 -5.13 1.86
N THR A 47 -15.89 -4.45 2.86
CA THR A 47 -16.21 -4.64 4.28
C THR A 47 -17.04 -3.50 4.86
N GLY A 48 -17.21 -2.40 4.12
CA GLY A 48 -17.87 -1.18 4.61
C GLY A 48 -17.04 -0.41 5.65
N LYS A 49 -15.89 -0.94 6.07
CA LYS A 49 -15.01 -0.36 7.10
C LYS A 49 -13.55 -0.55 6.71
N ALA A 50 -12.75 0.49 6.89
CA ALA A 50 -11.31 0.43 6.67
C ALA A 50 -10.60 0.74 8.00
N THR A 51 -10.36 -0.30 8.80
CA THR A 51 -9.60 -0.15 10.05
C THR A 51 -8.10 -0.10 9.76
N PRO A 52 -7.30 0.61 10.57
CA PRO A 52 -5.86 0.73 10.35
C PRO A 52 -5.12 -0.60 10.37
N ASP A 53 -5.55 -1.56 11.19
CA ASP A 53 -4.98 -2.93 11.23
C ASP A 53 -5.19 -3.67 9.90
N LEU A 54 -6.40 -3.64 9.35
CA LEU A 54 -6.70 -4.29 8.08
C LEU A 54 -5.99 -3.59 6.92
N VAL A 55 -5.98 -2.26 6.92
CA VAL A 55 -5.28 -1.48 5.90
C VAL A 55 -3.79 -1.77 5.92
N GLU A 56 -3.15 -1.85 7.09
CA GLU A 56 -1.74 -2.22 7.23
C GLU A 56 -1.47 -3.61 6.63
N ARG A 57 -2.26 -4.61 7.03
CA ARG A 57 -2.08 -6.00 6.58
C ARG A 57 -2.25 -6.15 5.07
N ILE A 58 -3.29 -5.55 4.50
CA ILE A 58 -3.54 -5.60 3.06
C ILE A 58 -2.46 -4.82 2.31
N ALA A 59 -2.13 -3.59 2.74
CA ALA A 59 -1.07 -2.82 2.09
C ALA A 59 0.28 -3.54 2.11
N ARG A 60 0.67 -4.15 3.24
CA ARG A 60 1.89 -4.97 3.35
C ARG A 60 1.85 -6.14 2.36
N GLN A 61 0.72 -6.84 2.26
CA GLN A 61 0.57 -7.95 1.33
C GLN A 61 0.73 -7.51 -0.13
N HIS A 62 0.13 -6.38 -0.50
CA HIS A 62 0.27 -5.80 -1.83
C HIS A 62 1.72 -5.41 -2.13
N LEU A 63 2.43 -4.83 -1.16
CA LEU A 63 3.85 -4.47 -1.33
C LEU A 63 4.73 -5.71 -1.48
N HIS A 64 4.50 -6.78 -0.72
CA HIS A 64 5.22 -8.04 -0.93
C HIS A 64 4.94 -8.67 -2.30
N VAL A 65 3.68 -8.64 -2.75
CA VAL A 65 3.31 -9.15 -4.08
C VAL A 65 3.96 -8.31 -5.18
N LEU A 66 3.98 -6.99 -5.03
CA LEU A 66 4.69 -6.11 -5.95
C LEU A 66 6.18 -6.41 -5.94
N ALA A 67 6.83 -6.48 -4.78
CA ALA A 67 8.24 -6.82 -4.65
C ALA A 67 8.58 -8.16 -5.33
N ALA A 68 7.75 -9.19 -5.10
CA ALA A 68 7.89 -10.48 -5.76
C ALA A 68 7.71 -10.34 -7.28
N ALA A 69 6.64 -9.69 -7.75
CA ALA A 69 6.40 -9.48 -9.18
C ALA A 69 7.54 -8.72 -9.88
N PHE A 70 8.12 -7.70 -9.24
CA PHE A 70 9.29 -7.00 -9.76
C PHE A 70 10.53 -7.90 -9.80
N ALA A 71 10.73 -8.78 -8.82
CA ALA A 71 11.80 -9.77 -8.82
C ALA A 71 11.66 -10.76 -10.00
N GLU A 72 10.43 -11.18 -10.31
CA GLU A 72 10.14 -12.09 -11.43
C GLU A 72 10.30 -11.40 -12.81
N VAL A 73 9.86 -10.14 -12.92
CA VAL A 73 9.94 -9.35 -14.16
C VAL A 73 11.38 -8.97 -14.48
N GLY A 74 12.23 -8.78 -13.46
CA GLY A 74 13.68 -8.55 -13.61
C GLY A 74 14.47 -9.77 -14.11
N GLN A 75 13.89 -10.98 -14.05
CA GLN A 75 14.53 -12.21 -14.53
C GLN A 75 14.08 -12.60 -15.95
N SER A 76 12.92 -12.11 -16.41
CA SER A 76 12.30 -12.53 -17.68
C SER A 76 12.38 -11.50 -18.82
N GLN A 77 13.01 -10.34 -18.60
CA GLN A 77 13.30 -9.35 -19.65
C GLN A 77 14.82 -9.28 -19.97
N THR A 78 15.48 -10.43 -20.13
CA THR A 78 16.80 -10.47 -20.80
C THR A 78 16.93 -11.52 -21.90
N THR A 79 15.88 -12.29 -22.18
CA THR A 79 15.81 -13.20 -23.34
C THR A 79 14.34 -13.48 -23.67
N ARG A 80 13.76 -12.77 -24.65
CA ARG A 80 13.06 -13.36 -25.82
C ARG A 80 12.36 -12.28 -26.65
#